data_AF-A1AKE7-F1
#
_entry.id   AF-A1AKE7-F1
#
_cell.length_a   1.000
_cell.length_b   1.000
_cell.length_c   1.000
_cell.angle_alpha   90.00
_cell.angle_beta   90.00
_cell.angle_gamma   90.00
#
_symmetry.space_group_name_H-M   'P 1'
#
loop_
_entity.id
_entity.type
_entity.pdbx_description
1 polymer ?
#
loop_
_entity_poly.entity_id
_entity_poly.type
_entity_poly.pdbx_seq_one_letter_code
_entity_poly.pdbx_strand_id
1 'polypeptide(L)' 'MKFGIRTPSLTKRIAARTSLKRHVRHSLGLKAPRGWGWLTNPKKTAYNRVYNRTSVGCMVPMAVFIAVIAYAVFALAKF' A
#
# COMPACT_ATOMS: atom_id res chain seq x y z
N MET A 1 -6.16 2.53 -15.15
CA MET A 1 -5.77 2.19 -13.76
C MET A 1 -6.52 0.93 -13.35
N LYS A 2 -5.92 0.01 -12.60
CA LYS A 2 -6.69 -1.04 -11.92
C LYS A 2 -7.20 -0.44 -10.60
N PHE A 3 -8.48 -0.14 -10.52
CA PHE A 3 -9.13 0.31 -9.29
C PHE A 3 -9.40 -0.89 -8.38
N GLY A 4 -9.36 -0.69 -7.05
CA GLY A 4 -9.66 -1.74 -6.08
C GLY A 4 -8.52 -2.07 -5.10
N ILE A 5 -8.54 -3.31 -4.60
CA ILE A 5 -7.71 -3.78 -3.49
C ILE A 5 -6.24 -3.87 -3.90
N ARG A 6 -5.35 -3.32 -3.07
CA ARG A 6 -3.91 -3.55 -3.22
C ARG A 6 -3.56 -4.98 -2.88
N THR A 7 -3.12 -5.75 -3.87
CA THR A 7 -2.55 -7.07 -3.67
C THR A 7 -1.12 -6.97 -3.14
N PRO A 8 -0.84 -7.38 -1.88
CA PRO A 8 0.53 -7.44 -1.39
C PRO A 8 1.26 -8.58 -2.10
N SER A 9 2.54 -8.37 -2.45
CA SER A 9 3.38 -9.44 -2.98
C SER A 9 4.64 -9.62 -2.13
N LEU A 10 4.84 -10.84 -1.63
CA LEU A 10 5.95 -11.18 -0.73
C LEU A 10 7.30 -11.06 -1.43
N THR A 11 7.40 -11.54 -2.67
CA THR A 11 8.62 -11.47 -3.48
C THR A 11 9.13 -10.04 -3.65
N LYS A 12 8.25 -9.09 -4.02
CA LYS A 12 8.62 -7.67 -4.16
C LYS A 12 9.03 -7.04 -2.83
N ARG A 13 8.42 -7.46 -1.71
CA ARG A 13 8.78 -6.97 -0.37
C ARG A 13 10.18 -7.43 0.04
N ILE A 14 10.49 -8.71 -0.18
CA ILE A 14 11.82 -9.27 0.12
C ILE A 14 12.87 -8.64 -0.80
N ALA A 15 12.63 -8.60 -2.11
CA ALA A 15 13.54 -7.99 -3.08
C ALA A 15 13.80 -6.50 -2.78
N ALA A 16 12.80 -5.76 -2.29
CA ALA A 16 13.00 -4.38 -1.89
C ALA A 16 13.88 -4.25 -0.64
N ARG A 17 13.91 -5.24 0.26
CA ARG A 17 14.77 -5.22 1.45
C ARG A 17 16.21 -5.62 1.12
N THR A 18 16.40 -6.56 0.21
CA THR A 18 17.74 -7.09 -0.14
C THR A 18 18.42 -6.35 -1.29
N SER A 19 17.74 -5.43 -1.98
CA SER A 19 18.30 -4.72 -3.12
C SER A 19 19.36 -3.67 -2.73
N LEU A 20 20.61 -3.89 -3.17
CA LEU A 20 21.73 -2.96 -2.99
C LEU A 20 21.47 -1.58 -3.60
N LYS A 21 21.00 -1.51 -4.85
CA LYS A 21 20.65 -0.24 -5.53
C LYS A 21 19.63 0.57 -4.73
N ARG A 22 18.67 -0.11 -4.09
CA ARG A 22 17.67 0.54 -3.24
C ARG A 22 18.31 1.06 -1.96
N HIS A 23 19.16 0.26 -1.32
CA HIS A 23 19.87 0.68 -0.11
C HIS A 23 20.73 1.92 -0.38
N VAL A 24 21.57 1.91 -1.42
CA VAL A 24 22.39 3.07 -1.81
C VAL A 24 21.53 4.32 -2.01
N ARG A 25 20.46 4.24 -2.82
CA ARG A 25 19.62 5.41 -3.11
C ARG A 25 18.86 5.94 -1.89
N HIS A 26 18.42 5.06 -0.98
CA HIS A 26 17.54 5.45 0.12
C HIS A 26 18.27 5.69 1.45
N SER A 27 19.43 5.07 1.66
CA SER A 27 20.24 5.17 2.89
C SER A 27 21.35 6.22 2.76
N LEU A 28 21.97 6.37 1.58
CA LEU A 28 23.11 7.29 1.37
C LEU A 28 22.69 8.71 0.95
N GLY A 29 21.41 9.07 1.11
CA GLY A 29 20.95 10.44 0.84
C GLY A 29 20.84 10.86 -0.62
N LEU A 30 21.12 9.98 -1.59
CA LEU A 30 21.05 10.26 -3.04
C LEU A 30 19.62 10.49 -3.59
N LYS A 31 18.63 10.64 -2.72
CA LYS A 31 17.22 10.78 -3.10
C LYS A 31 16.83 12.25 -3.06
N ALA A 32 16.09 12.68 -4.08
CA ALA A 32 15.47 14.00 -4.08
C ALA A 32 14.61 14.23 -2.81
N PRO A 33 14.60 15.47 -2.26
CA PRO A 33 13.80 15.82 -1.10
C PRO A 33 12.31 15.50 -1.28
N ARG A 34 11.59 15.36 -0.17
CA ARG A 34 10.12 15.17 -0.21
C ARG A 34 9.48 16.38 -0.90
N GLY A 35 8.50 16.14 -1.77
CA GLY A 35 7.78 17.20 -2.51
C GLY A 35 8.29 17.49 -3.93
N TRP A 36 9.54 17.16 -4.23
CA TRP A 36 10.17 17.41 -5.56
C TRP A 36 9.65 16.51 -6.70
N GLY A 37 8.66 15.65 -6.42
CA GLY A 37 8.05 14.78 -7.43
C GLY A 37 7.36 15.57 -8.55
N TRP A 38 6.84 16.77 -8.26
CA TRP A 38 6.21 17.62 -9.28
C TRP A 38 7.22 18.18 -10.29
N LEU A 39 8.44 18.49 -9.83
CA LEU A 39 9.50 19.02 -10.68
C LEU A 39 10.23 17.90 -11.44
N THR A 40 10.53 16.78 -10.76
CA THR A 40 11.31 15.67 -11.34
C THR A 40 10.49 14.74 -12.23
N ASN A 41 9.23 14.47 -11.88
CA ASN A 41 8.33 13.64 -12.68
C ASN A 41 6.85 13.94 -12.40
N PRO A 42 6.28 15.00 -13.03
CA PRO A 42 4.91 15.44 -12.76
C PRO A 42 3.87 14.38 -13.10
N LYS A 43 4.00 13.70 -14.25
CA LYS A 43 3.07 12.67 -14.71
C LYS A 43 2.92 11.52 -13.70
N LYS A 44 4.05 11.01 -13.19
CA LYS A 44 4.05 9.94 -12.19
C LYS A 44 3.47 10.40 -10.86
N THR A 45 3.75 11.64 -10.48
CA THR A 45 3.24 12.22 -9.23
C THR A 45 1.71 12.38 -9.27
N ALA A 46 1.17 12.90 -10.37
CA ALA A 46 -0.27 12.98 -10.61
C ALA A 46 -0.92 11.59 -10.58
N TYR A 47 -0.34 10.62 -11.29
CA TYR A 47 -0.81 9.23 -11.30
C TYR A 47 -0.86 8.62 -9.89
N ASN A 48 0.22 8.75 -9.13
CA ASN A 48 0.30 8.21 -7.77
C ASN A 48 -0.68 8.89 -6.81
N ARG A 49 -0.96 10.19 -7.01
CA ARG A 49 -1.94 10.94 -6.21
C ARG A 49 -3.36 10.40 -6.42
N VAL A 50 -3.75 10.18 -7.67
CA VAL A 50 -5.06 9.57 -7.99
C VAL A 50 -5.11 8.13 -7.46
N TYR A 51 -4.09 7.32 -7.76
CA TYR A 51 -4.02 5.92 -7.31
C TYR A 51 -4.08 5.77 -5.78
N ASN A 52 -3.42 6.64 -5.01
CA ASN A 52 -3.49 6.60 -3.55
C ASN A 52 -4.86 6.99 -2.98
N ARG A 53 -5.62 7.82 -3.69
CA ARG A 53 -6.99 8.21 -3.27
C ARG A 53 -8.02 7.13 -3.61
N THR A 54 -7.83 6.42 -4.72
CA THR A 54 -8.83 5.47 -5.25
C THR A 54 -8.54 4.00 -4.90
N SER A 55 -7.44 3.70 -4.20
CA SER A 55 -7.09 2.32 -3.81
C SER A 55 -7.25 2.12 -2.31
N VAL A 56 -8.03 1.09 -1.94
CA VAL A 56 -8.22 0.67 -0.55
C VAL A 56 -7.18 -0.40 -0.19
N GLY A 57 -6.58 -0.28 1.00
CA GLY A 57 -5.64 -1.28 1.49
C GLY A 57 -6.34 -2.60 1.82
N CYS A 58 -5.66 -3.74 1.63
CA CYS A 58 -6.20 -5.09 1.90
C CYS A 58 -6.66 -5.28 3.37
N MET A 59 -6.02 -4.59 4.32
CA MET A 59 -6.30 -4.78 5.75
C MET A 59 -7.70 -4.30 6.17
N VAL A 60 -8.22 -3.24 5.56
CA VAL A 60 -9.54 -2.69 5.89
C VAL A 60 -10.68 -3.66 5.56
N PRO A 61 -10.82 -4.20 4.33
CA PRO A 61 -11.86 -5.17 4.03
C PRO A 61 -11.68 -6.49 4.79
N MET A 62 -10.44 -6.93 5.07
CA MET A 62 -10.23 -8.12 5.90
C MET A 62 -10.70 -7.92 7.35
N ALA A 63 -10.42 -6.76 7.95
CA ALA A 63 -10.87 -6.45 9.30
C ALA A 63 -12.40 -6.36 9.40
N VAL A 64 -13.05 -5.75 8.41
CA VAL A 64 -14.52 -5.68 8.33
C VAL A 64 -15.11 -7.09 8.18
N PHE A 65 -14.53 -7.93 7.33
CA PHE A 65 -14.98 -9.31 7.15
C PHE A 65 -14.86 -10.14 8.44
N ILE A 66 -13.74 -10.02 9.16
CA ILE A 66 -13.54 -10.67 10.45
C ILE A 66 -14.55 -10.17 11.48
N ALA A 67 -14.81 -8.87 11.54
CA ALA A 67 -15.78 -8.29 12.46
C ALA A 67 -17.22 -8.76 12.18
N VAL A 68 -17.60 -8.89 10.91
CA VAL A 68 -18.91 -9.44 10.50
C VAL A 68 -19.03 -10.91 10.90
N ILE A 69 -18.00 -11.72 10.69
CA ILE A 69 -17.99 -13.13 11.13
C ILE A 69 -18.09 -13.21 12.66
N ALA A 70 -17.30 -12.43 13.38
CA ALA A 70 -17.32 -12.42 14.84
C ALA A 70 -18.69 -12.01 15.39
N TYR A 71 -19.34 -11.00 14.79
CA TYR A 71 -20.69 -10.59 15.15
C TYR A 71 -21.72 -11.69 14.87
N ALA A 72 -21.65 -12.36 13.71
CA ALA A 72 -22.54 -13.45 13.37
C ALA A 72 -22.41 -14.64 14.35
N VAL A 73 -21.17 -15.00 14.72
CA VAL A 73 -20.90 -16.05 15.71
C VAL A 73 -21.43 -15.64 17.09
N PHE A 74 -21.21 -14.39 17.51
CA PHE A 74 -21.74 -13.87 18.77
C PHE A 74 -23.27 -13.88 18.81
N ALA A 75 -23.92 -13.49 17.70
CA ALA A 75 -25.37 -13.48 17.59
C ALA A 75 -25.97 -14.90 17.64
N LEU A 76 -25.32 -15.87 17.00
CA LEU A 76 -25.72 -17.28 17.04
C LEU A 76 -25.51 -17.92 18.41
N ALA A 77 -24.44 -17.55 19.13
CA ALA A 77 -24.15 -18.05 20.48
C ALA A 77 -25.05 -17.44 21.57
N LYS A 78 -25.85 -16.42 21.22
CA LYS A 78 -26.79 -15.75 22.13
C LYS A 78 -28.23 -16.27 22.00
N PHE A 79 -28.48 -17.15 21.03
CA PHE A 79 -29.67 -17.99 20.91
C PHE A 79 -29.39 -19.35 21.55
#